data_AF-A0A967XXL1-F1
#
_entry.id   AF-A0A967XXL1-F1
#
_cell.length_a   1.000
_cell.length_b   1.000
_cell.length_c   1.000
_cell.angle_alpha   90.00
_cell.angle_beta   90.00
_cell.angle_gamma   90.00
#
_symmetry.space_group_name_H-M   'P 1'
#
loop_
_entity.id
_entity.type
_entity.pdbx_description
1 polymer ?
#
loop_
_entity_poly.entity_id
_entity_poly.type
_entity_poly.pdbx_seq_one_letter_code
_entity_poly.pdbx_strand_id
1 'polypeptide(L)'
;MSPKIINVIVILVLVFLSLGIFANGMAKPLGRDEQMYCTGGVLLAHGKMIYRDFSYVAQLPYHPLLYAALFRILNTNHYLLAGRMVSVICDVLVMLCIFGIYRRIFGKYSNCGLLLGVASAILYVFNPLVDYANGY
;
A
#
# COMPACT_ATOMS: atom_id res chain seq x y z
N MET A 1 25.93 -18.63 9.18
CA MET A 1 25.91 -17.16 9.29
C MET A 1 25.55 -16.75 10.70
N SER A 2 26.15 -15.68 11.23
CA SER A 2 25.74 -15.12 12.52
C SER A 2 24.27 -14.65 12.45
N PRO A 3 23.44 -14.89 13.49
CA PRO A 3 22.05 -14.42 13.54
C PRO A 3 21.90 -12.92 13.27
N LYS A 4 22.91 -12.13 13.68
CA LYS A 4 22.96 -10.69 13.42
C LYS A 4 23.05 -10.37 11.91
N ILE A 5 23.85 -11.14 11.17
CA ILE A 5 24.02 -10.94 9.72
C ILE A 5 22.71 -11.26 8.99
N ILE A 6 22.02 -12.35 9.38
CA ILE A 6 20.73 -12.72 8.80
C ILE A 6 19.69 -11.60 9.02
N ASN A 7 19.59 -11.06 10.23
CA ASN A 7 18.66 -9.97 10.53
C ASN A 7 18.95 -8.71 9.70
N VAL A 8 20.23 -8.33 9.56
CA VAL A 8 20.62 -7.18 8.72
C VAL A 8 20.22 -7.41 7.26
N ILE A 9 20.48 -8.59 6.71
CA ILE A 9 20.11 -8.93 5.34
C ILE A 9 18.58 -8.87 5.17
N VAL A 10 17.81 -9.45 6.09
CA VAL A 10 16.34 -9.43 6.05
C VAL A 10 15.83 -7.99 6.04
N ILE A 11 16.35 -7.13 6.90
CA ILE A 11 15.95 -5.72 6.96
C ILE A 11 16.28 -5.01 5.64
N LEU A 12 17.48 -5.20 5.11
CA LEU A 12 17.89 -4.60 3.83
C LEU A 12 16.97 -5.04 2.69
N VAL A 13 16.59 -6.32 2.64
CA VAL A 13 15.66 -6.83 1.63
C VAL A 13 14.28 -6.19 1.79
N LEU A 14 13.73 -6.13 3.00
CA LEU A 14 12.42 -5.51 3.24
C LEU A 14 12.40 -4.01 2.89
N VAL A 15 13.49 -3.29 3.18
CA VAL A 15 13.65 -1.88 2.78
C VAL A 15 13.73 -1.77 1.26
N PHE A 16 14.51 -2.61 0.60
CA PHE A 16 14.62 -2.62 -0.87
C PHE A 16 13.27 -2.90 -1.54
N LEU A 17 12.52 -3.90 -1.04
CA LEU A 17 11.17 -4.20 -1.53
C LEU A 17 10.21 -3.01 -1.31
N SER A 18 10.27 -2.36 -0.15
CA SER A 18 9.44 -1.17 0.13
C SER A 18 9.76 0.00 -0.81
N LEU A 19 11.04 0.21 -1.12
CA LEU A 19 11.46 1.19 -2.13
C LEU A 19 11.00 0.81 -3.54
N GLY A 20 11.00 -0.49 -3.87
CA GLY A 20 10.45 -1.02 -5.11
C GLY A 20 8.96 -0.72 -5.25
N ILE A 21 8.16 -1.02 -4.22
CA ILE A 21 6.72 -0.69 -4.15
C ILE A 21 6.51 0.81 -4.33
N PHE A 22 7.28 1.64 -3.62
CA PHE A 22 7.20 3.10 -3.75
C PHE A 22 7.50 3.57 -5.18
N ALA A 23 8.61 3.10 -5.77
CA ALA A 23 9.03 3.48 -7.11
C ALA A 23 7.98 3.07 -8.15
N ASN A 24 7.48 1.84 -8.05
CA ASN A 24 6.43 1.29 -8.89
C ASN A 24 5.17 2.19 -8.78
N GLY A 25 4.63 2.40 -7.58
CA GLY A 25 3.43 3.19 -7.34
C GLY A 25 3.54 4.67 -7.76
N MET A 26 4.73 5.26 -7.74
CA MET A 26 4.96 6.63 -8.23
C MET A 26 5.15 6.70 -9.74
N ALA A 27 5.68 5.65 -10.37
CA ALA A 27 5.98 5.63 -11.80
C ALA A 27 4.80 5.21 -12.69
N LYS A 28 3.71 4.67 -12.13
CA LYS A 28 2.57 4.25 -12.97
C LYS A 28 1.89 5.41 -13.68
N PRO A 29 1.37 5.16 -14.90
CA PRO A 29 0.46 6.09 -15.55
C PRO A 29 -0.77 6.32 -14.68
N LEU A 30 -1.39 7.50 -14.84
CA LEU A 30 -2.62 7.84 -14.13
C LEU A 30 -3.75 6.88 -14.52
N GLY A 31 -4.23 6.12 -13.56
CA GLY A 31 -5.32 5.15 -13.76
C GLY A 31 -6.72 5.76 -13.65
N ARG A 32 -7.72 5.09 -14.24
CA ARG A 32 -9.15 5.44 -14.10
C ARG A 32 -9.59 5.45 -12.64
N ASP A 33 -9.13 4.46 -11.88
CA ASP A 33 -9.43 4.31 -10.46
C ASP A 33 -8.84 5.47 -9.64
N GLU A 34 -7.58 5.84 -9.90
CA GLU A 34 -6.94 6.97 -9.24
C GLU A 34 -7.72 8.27 -9.46
N GLN A 35 -8.20 8.50 -10.70
CA GLN A 35 -9.04 9.66 -11.02
C GLN A 35 -10.35 9.63 -10.23
N MET A 36 -11.05 8.50 -10.21
CA MET A 36 -12.34 8.37 -9.52
C MET A 36 -12.20 8.55 -8.00
N TYR A 37 -11.26 7.84 -7.38
CA TYR A 37 -11.06 7.87 -5.93
C TYR A 37 -10.53 9.23 -5.45
N CYS A 38 -9.57 9.83 -6.15
CA CYS A 38 -9.06 11.16 -5.80
C CYS A 38 -10.15 12.21 -5.95
N THR A 39 -10.91 12.20 -7.05
CA THR A 39 -11.99 13.18 -7.27
C THR A 39 -13.07 13.06 -6.19
N GLY A 40 -13.49 11.84 -5.84
CA GLY A 40 -14.45 11.62 -4.76
C GLY A 40 -13.96 12.17 -3.42
N GLY A 41 -12.69 11.96 -3.09
CA GLY A 41 -12.04 12.53 -1.91
C GLY A 41 -11.98 14.05 -1.91
N VAL A 42 -11.65 14.66 -3.06
CA VAL A 42 -11.62 16.12 -3.22
C VAL A 42 -13.02 16.72 -3.05
N LEU A 43 -14.04 16.16 -3.70
CA LEU A 43 -15.42 16.65 -3.60
C LEU A 43 -15.93 16.60 -2.15
N LEU A 44 -15.69 15.48 -1.46
CA LEU A 44 -16.00 15.36 -0.03
C LEU A 44 -15.22 16.37 0.82
N ALA A 45 -13.92 16.55 0.55
CA ALA A 45 -13.10 17.54 1.26
C ALA A 45 -13.69 18.96 1.13
N HIS A 46 -14.29 19.27 -0.02
CA HIS A 46 -14.99 20.54 -0.28
C HIS A 46 -16.46 20.57 0.16
N GLY A 47 -16.91 19.58 0.93
CA GLY A 47 -18.26 19.56 1.53
C GLY A 47 -19.37 19.06 0.61
N LYS A 48 -19.04 18.50 -0.56
CA LYS A 48 -20.01 17.78 -1.39
C LYS A 48 -20.32 16.43 -0.76
N MET A 49 -21.58 16.02 -0.81
CA MET A 49 -22.05 14.77 -0.22
C MET A 49 -22.21 13.68 -1.30
N ILE A 50 -21.68 12.49 -1.00
CA ILE A 50 -21.83 11.31 -1.86
C ILE A 50 -23.32 11.00 -2.03
N TYR A 51 -23.73 10.59 -3.23
CA TYR A 51 -25.10 10.26 -3.63
C TYR A 51 -26.09 11.44 -3.68
N ARG A 52 -25.76 12.60 -3.09
CA ARG A 52 -26.54 13.83 -3.23
C ARG A 52 -25.96 14.76 -4.29
N ASP A 53 -24.67 15.05 -4.18
CA ASP A 53 -24.01 16.06 -5.01
C ASP A 53 -23.15 15.42 -6.13
N PHE A 54 -22.80 14.14 -6.00
CA PHE A 54 -22.13 13.35 -7.05
C PHE A 54 -22.41 11.85 -6.90
N SER A 55 -22.34 11.12 -8.02
CA SER A 55 -22.53 9.67 -8.05
C SER A 55 -21.26 8.92 -7.62
N TYR A 56 -21.44 7.89 -6.80
CA TYR A 56 -20.37 6.99 -6.36
C TYR A 56 -20.92 5.56 -6.18
N VAL A 57 -21.64 5.10 -7.19
CA VAL A 57 -22.49 3.90 -7.11
C VAL A 57 -21.73 2.57 -7.19
N ALA A 58 -20.51 2.57 -7.73
CA ALA A 58 -19.75 1.34 -7.99
C ALA A 58 -18.93 0.83 -6.80
N GLN A 59 -18.77 1.62 -5.72
CA GLN A 59 -17.83 1.34 -4.64
C GLN A 59 -18.36 1.82 -3.28
N LEU A 60 -17.88 1.19 -2.20
CA LEU A 60 -18.15 1.64 -0.83
C LEU A 60 -17.42 2.97 -0.54
N PRO A 61 -18.00 3.86 0.26
CA PRO A 61 -17.50 5.23 0.42
C PRO A 61 -16.27 5.37 1.33
N TYR A 62 -15.72 4.28 1.87
CA TYR A 62 -14.59 4.34 2.81
C TYR A 62 -13.34 5.01 2.21
N HIS A 63 -13.03 4.70 0.96
CA HIS A 63 -11.86 5.22 0.28
C HIS A 63 -11.90 6.74 0.07
N PRO A 64 -12.97 7.33 -0.51
CA PRO A 64 -13.07 8.78 -0.63
C PRO A 64 -13.25 9.49 0.73
N LEU A 65 -13.85 8.84 1.74
CA LEU A 65 -13.90 9.38 3.12
C LEU A 65 -12.50 9.50 3.74
N LEU A 66 -11.67 8.46 3.61
CA LEU A 66 -10.28 8.49 4.06
C LEU A 66 -9.50 9.60 3.37
N TYR A 67 -9.61 9.70 2.04
CA TYR A 67 -8.93 10.73 1.26
C TYR A 67 -9.37 12.14 1.67
N ALA A 68 -10.67 12.36 1.85
CA ALA A 68 -11.19 13.66 2.28
C ALA A 68 -10.64 14.08 3.65
N ALA A 69 -10.56 13.14 4.60
CA ALA A 69 -9.95 13.40 5.90
C ALA A 69 -8.47 13.78 5.77
N LEU A 70 -7.69 13.00 5.00
CA LEU A 70 -6.27 13.26 4.79
C LEU A 70 -6.03 14.59 4.06
N PHE A 71 -6.79 14.90 3.03
CA PHE A 71 -6.66 16.14 2.26
C PHE A 71 -6.91 17.38 3.13
N ARG A 72 -7.89 17.30 4.04
CA ARG A 72 -8.18 18.36 5.02
C ARG A 72 -7.09 18.47 6.10
N ILE A 73 -6.67 17.35 6.68
CA ILE A 73 -5.66 17.32 7.75
C ILE A 73 -4.31 17.84 7.24
N LEU A 74 -3.91 17.41 6.05
CA LEU A 74 -2.64 17.81 5.42
C LEU A 74 -2.72 19.18 4.73
N ASN A 75 -3.93 19.75 4.58
CA ASN A 75 -4.19 20.97 3.83
C ASN A 75 -3.44 21.02 2.49
N THR A 76 -3.54 19.94 1.71
CA THR A 76 -2.74 19.74 0.50
C THR A 76 -3.60 19.81 -0.77
N ASN A 77 -3.01 20.34 -1.83
CA ASN A 77 -3.58 20.30 -3.19
C ASN A 77 -2.94 19.18 -4.04
N HIS A 78 -1.96 18.45 -3.50
CA HIS A 78 -1.29 17.35 -4.19
C HIS A 78 -2.05 16.04 -3.99
N TYR A 79 -3.32 16.01 -4.41
CA TYR A 79 -4.26 14.91 -4.14
C TYR A 79 -3.79 13.55 -4.66
N LEU A 80 -3.25 13.53 -5.89
CA LEU A 80 -2.73 12.30 -6.49
C LEU A 80 -1.54 11.75 -5.71
N LEU A 81 -0.60 12.62 -5.30
CA LEU A 81 0.55 12.21 -4.51
C LEU A 81 0.11 11.66 -3.15
N ALA A 82 -0.79 12.37 -2.46
CA ALA A 82 -1.34 11.92 -1.19
C ALA A 82 -2.06 10.56 -1.34
N GLY A 83 -2.86 10.39 -2.40
CA GLY A 83 -3.52 9.12 -2.69
C GLY A 83 -2.52 7.98 -2.96
N ARG A 84 -1.52 8.20 -3.81
CA ARG A 84 -0.46 7.21 -4.08
C ARG A 84 0.33 6.85 -2.83
N MET A 85 0.61 7.82 -1.97
CA MET A 85 1.27 7.56 -0.68
C MET A 85 0.43 6.65 0.23
N VAL A 86 -0.89 6.84 0.27
CA VAL A 86 -1.79 5.93 1.02
C VAL A 86 -1.70 4.52 0.47
N SER A 87 -1.80 4.33 -0.86
CA SER A 87 -1.68 3.02 -1.49
C SER A 87 -0.33 2.35 -1.18
N VAL A 88 0.77 3.09 -1.33
CA VAL A 88 2.14 2.58 -1.03
C VAL A 88 2.27 2.18 0.44
N ILE A 89 1.77 2.99 1.37
CA ILE A 89 1.81 2.66 2.81
C ILE A 89 1.02 1.38 3.08
N CYS A 90 -0.19 1.26 2.54
CA CYS A 90 -1.00 0.05 2.69
C CYS A 90 -0.28 -1.19 2.13
N ASP A 91 0.34 -1.09 0.96
CA ASP A 91 1.03 -2.20 0.31
C ASP A 91 2.27 -2.65 1.11
N VAL A 92 3.07 -1.69 1.60
CA VAL A 92 4.18 -1.97 2.53
C VAL A 92 3.67 -2.63 3.82
N LEU A 93 2.54 -2.17 4.37
CA LEU A 93 1.95 -2.78 5.57
C LEU A 93 1.49 -4.22 5.30
N VAL A 94 0.92 -4.52 4.13
CA VAL A 94 0.54 -5.89 3.75
C VAL A 94 1.79 -6.78 3.66
N MET A 95 2.84 -6.32 2.97
CA MET A 95 4.12 -7.04 2.89
C MET A 95 4.70 -7.34 4.28
N LEU A 96 4.71 -6.34 5.19
CA LEU A 96 5.18 -6.51 6.56
C LEU A 96 4.29 -7.47 7.38
N CYS A 97 2.97 -7.43 7.17
CA CYS A 97 2.04 -8.37 7.79
C CYS A 97 2.33 -9.81 7.34
N ILE A 98 2.51 -10.04 6.04
CA ILE A 98 2.87 -11.36 5.48
C ILE A 98 4.16 -11.85 6.13
N PHE A 99 5.21 -11.04 6.13
CA PHE A 99 6.48 -11.38 6.79
C PHE A 99 6.29 -11.72 8.27
N GLY A 100 5.52 -10.89 9.01
CA GLY A 100 5.23 -11.08 10.42
C GLY A 100 4.47 -12.37 10.72
N ILE A 101 3.53 -12.76 9.87
CA ILE A 101 2.77 -14.01 9.98
C ILE A 101 3.72 -15.21 9.90
N TYR A 102 4.60 -15.27 8.89
CA TYR A 102 5.58 -16.35 8.76
C TYR A 102 6.56 -16.38 9.94
N ARG A 103 7.08 -15.23 10.36
CA ARG A 103 7.96 -15.15 11.54
C ARG A 103 7.28 -15.69 12.80
N ARG A 104 5.99 -15.42 12.98
CA ARG A 104 5.21 -15.88 14.14
C ARG A 104 4.94 -17.38 14.08
N ILE A 105 4.48 -17.90 12.94
CA ILE A 105 4.14 -19.32 12.77
C ILE A 105 5.39 -20.20 12.94
N PHE A 106 6.52 -19.79 12.37
CA PHE A 106 7.77 -20.55 12.41
C PHE A 106 8.71 -20.09 13.54
N GLY A 107 8.19 -19.45 14.60
CA GLY A 107 9.00 -18.86 15.67
C GLY A 107 9.94 -19.86 16.38
N LYS A 108 9.55 -21.15 16.45
CA LYS A 108 10.40 -22.24 16.97
C LYS A 108 11.68 -22.45 16.14
N TYR A 109 11.61 -22.14 14.85
CA TYR A 109 12.72 -22.23 13.89
C TYR A 109 13.02 -20.83 13.34
N SER A 110 13.55 -19.94 14.19
CA SER A 110 13.70 -18.51 13.88
C SER A 110 14.33 -18.23 12.52
N ASN A 111 15.38 -18.96 12.12
CA ASN A 111 16.03 -18.75 10.83
C ASN A 111 15.13 -19.16 9.66
N CYS A 112 14.42 -20.30 9.77
CA CYS A 112 13.46 -20.73 8.76
C CYS A 112 12.30 -19.75 8.64
N GLY A 113 11.77 -19.25 9.77
CA GLY A 113 10.70 -18.25 9.76
C GLY A 113 11.08 -16.93 9.10
N LEU A 114 12.31 -16.46 9.32
CA LEU A 114 12.85 -15.28 8.64
C LEU A 114 12.97 -15.51 7.13
N LEU A 115 13.58 -16.62 6.72
CA LEU A 115 13.81 -16.93 5.30
C LEU A 115 12.49 -17.14 4.55
N LEU A 116 11.56 -17.90 5.12
CA LEU A 116 10.23 -18.11 4.55
C LEU A 116 9.43 -16.80 4.51
N GLY A 117 9.51 -15.97 5.55
CA GLY A 117 8.86 -14.66 5.55
C GLY A 117 9.38 -13.74 4.45
N VAL A 118 10.70 -13.68 4.25
CA VAL A 118 11.29 -12.92 3.13
C VAL A 118 10.89 -13.50 1.79
N ALA A 119 10.91 -14.82 1.62
CA ALA A 119 10.49 -15.47 0.39
C ALA A 119 9.02 -15.12 0.05
N SER A 120 8.13 -15.15 1.05
CA SER A 120 6.72 -14.77 0.87
C SER A 120 6.54 -13.28 0.55
N ALA A 121 7.33 -12.40 1.16
CA ALA A 121 7.32 -10.98 0.84
C ALA A 121 7.77 -10.71 -0.61
N ILE A 122 8.83 -11.39 -1.07
CA ILE A 122 9.29 -11.33 -2.46
C ILE A 122 8.19 -11.85 -3.39
N LEU A 123 7.62 -13.01 -3.09
CA LEU A 123 6.53 -13.57 -3.89
C LEU A 123 5.34 -12.63 -3.98
N TYR A 124 4.97 -11.94 -2.90
CA TYR A 124 3.90 -10.96 -2.89
C TYR A 124 4.21 -9.76 -3.80
N VAL A 125 5.40 -9.15 -3.64
CA VAL A 125 5.79 -7.94 -4.39
C VAL A 125 5.91 -8.19 -5.90
N PHE A 126 6.33 -9.39 -6.30
CA PHE A 126 6.46 -9.75 -7.71
C PHE A 126 5.29 -10.62 -8.22
N ASN A 127 4.16 -10.65 -7.50
CA ASN A 127 2.99 -11.41 -7.93
C ASN A 127 2.22 -10.63 -9.01
N PRO A 128 2.04 -11.17 -10.22
CA PRO A 128 1.32 -10.48 -11.29
C PRO A 128 -0.16 -10.20 -10.93
N LEU A 129 -0.76 -10.97 -10.03
CA LEU A 129 -2.13 -10.71 -9.56
C LEU A 129 -2.19 -9.51 -8.61
N VAL A 130 -1.12 -9.28 -7.84
CA VAL A 130 -0.99 -8.10 -6.98
C VAL A 130 -0.72 -6.87 -7.83
N ASP A 131 0.15 -6.97 -8.84
CA ASP A 131 0.36 -5.90 -9.82
C ASP A 131 -0.95 -5.51 -10.53
N TYR A 132 -1.70 -6.50 -11.02
CA TYR A 132 -3.02 -6.26 -11.61
C TYR A 132 -3.97 -5.54 -10.65
N ALA A 133 -4.05 -5.99 -9.39
CA ALA A 133 -4.90 -5.37 -8.38
C ALA A 133 -4.44 -3.94 -8.02
N ASN A 134 -3.15 -3.63 -8.15
CA ASN A 134 -2.58 -2.30 -7.98
C ASN A 134 -2.85 -1.36 -9.18
N GLY A 135 -3.49 -1.87 -10.23
CA GLY A 135 -3.95 -1.11 -11.40
C GLY A 135 -2.94 -1.09 -12.55
N TYR A 136 -2.11 -2.14 -12.69
CA TYR A 136 -1.23 -2.37 -13.84
C TYR A 136 -1.85 -3.30 -14.89
#